data_AF-A0AAJ8DKX3-F1
#
_entry.id   AF-A0AAJ8DKX3-F1
#
_cell.length_a   1.000
_cell.length_b   1.000
_cell.length_c   1.000
_cell.angle_alpha   90.00
_cell.angle_beta   90.00
_cell.angle_gamma   90.00
#
_symmetry.space_group_name_H-M   'P 1'
#
loop_
_entity.id
_entity.type
_entity.pdbx_description
1 polymer ?
#
loop_
_entity_poly.entity_id
_entity_poly.type
_entity_poly.pdbx_seq_one_letter_code
_entity_poly.pdbx_strand_id
1 'polypeptide(L)'
;MSETEEPEWTKENFQKLFAAMKSNIPKRYRMFAYSKAQKALDWKKVAFPPFSPEECQEKWGEILQKMRKFRSLTELIVEAEDALSEPKQNNKIHPKFPKRPTPPNALFYKENRAKFQEQHPELSHREVLEVLGKKYPALPDEEKTPYKERHQLAVKEYKAKVQEFRKQFSSPPDRKRRKSRKRKQVSADTPDGEQHTEGAEDLPPKPPLNGYNLFCKEQIASMAGISVKDYVIVWAQRWRDLTMREKNKYNTRCKELKRQYAIKLNEYLQSYTEEEQQRILNENGIKIPKQCKGIQSEIKPVFTHPGEPKMPSRSGNVIFYKAQMELLKEEFPNSKERFLKVCQSWQGLSIREKERYREKAHERIRKYSVELQKWFKTLTAAEQEDYRACNPSKRQYLDDKKL
;
A
#
# COMPACT_ATOMS: atom_id res chain seq x y z
N MET A 1 20.72 23.27 52.05
CA MET A 1 20.01 22.12 51.47
C MET A 1 20.06 22.29 49.96
N SER A 2 21.02 21.66 49.29
CA SER A 2 21.15 21.70 47.84
C SER A 2 20.11 20.77 47.23
N GLU A 3 19.17 21.32 46.46
CA GLU A 3 18.32 20.54 45.55
C GLU A 3 19.25 19.75 44.62
N THR A 4 19.35 18.44 44.83
CA THR A 4 19.95 17.54 43.86
C THR A 4 19.03 17.50 42.65
N GLU A 5 19.36 18.28 41.62
CA GLU A 5 18.74 18.16 40.29
C GLU A 5 18.83 16.70 39.85
N GLU A 6 17.67 16.02 39.71
CA GLU A 6 17.64 14.67 39.19
C GLU A 6 18.24 14.65 37.77
N PRO A 7 19.19 13.75 37.47
CA PRO A 7 19.84 13.74 36.18
C PRO A 7 18.85 13.48 35.04
N GLU A 8 18.74 14.42 34.09
CA GLU A 8 17.76 14.32 33.00
C GLU A 8 18.14 13.22 31.98
N TRP A 9 17.16 12.39 31.60
CA TRP A 9 17.29 11.40 30.52
C TRP A 9 17.26 12.07 29.14
N THR A 10 18.43 12.56 28.72
CA THR A 10 18.66 13.13 27.38
C THR A 10 18.75 12.06 26.29
N LYS A 11 18.69 12.48 25.02
CA LYS A 11 18.86 11.58 23.86
C LYS A 11 20.18 10.79 23.92
N GLU A 12 21.25 11.44 24.35
CA GLU A 12 22.58 10.83 24.47
C GLU A 12 22.61 9.77 25.58
N ASN A 13 21.94 10.03 26.71
CA ASN A 13 21.84 9.06 27.80
C ASN A 13 21.05 7.82 27.37
N PHE A 14 19.98 7.96 26.59
CA PHE A 14 19.30 6.81 26.01
C PHE A 14 20.17 6.03 25.00
N GLN A 15 20.96 6.70 24.18
CA GLN A 15 21.88 6.04 23.26
C GLN A 15 22.94 5.23 24.01
N LYS A 16 23.50 5.79 25.10
CA LYS A 16 24.43 5.08 25.99
C LYS A 16 23.78 3.84 26.60
N LEU A 17 22.56 3.97 27.12
CA LEU A 17 21.78 2.84 27.66
C LEU A 17 21.62 1.72 26.61
N PHE A 18 21.18 2.05 25.40
CA PHE A 18 20.93 1.07 24.34
C PHE A 18 22.21 0.38 23.85
N ALA A 19 23.31 1.13 23.72
CA ALA A 19 24.62 0.59 23.37
C ALA A 19 25.16 -0.36 24.44
N ALA A 20 25.03 0.02 25.72
CA ALA A 20 25.43 -0.80 26.85
C ALA A 20 24.59 -2.09 26.94
N MET A 21 23.28 -2.00 26.73
CA MET A 21 22.39 -3.17 26.65
C MET A 21 22.80 -4.11 25.51
N LYS A 22 23.01 -3.62 24.28
CA LYS A 22 23.40 -4.46 23.13
C LYS A 22 24.70 -5.23 23.36
N SER A 23 25.67 -4.57 23.97
CA SER A 23 27.00 -5.13 24.25
C SER A 23 26.94 -6.21 25.34
N ASN A 24 26.03 -6.08 26.30
CA ASN A 24 25.92 -6.99 27.44
C ASN A 24 24.88 -8.12 27.27
N ILE A 25 24.13 -8.17 26.16
CA ILE A 25 23.24 -9.31 25.88
C ILE A 25 24.09 -10.56 25.61
N PRO A 26 23.96 -11.63 26.42
CA PRO A 26 24.69 -12.87 26.15
C PRO A 26 24.30 -13.44 24.78
N LYS A 27 25.29 -13.82 23.97
CA LYS A 27 25.08 -14.31 22.58
C LYS A 27 23.97 -15.37 22.50
N ARG A 28 23.93 -16.29 23.47
CA ARG A 28 22.93 -17.37 23.55
C ARG A 28 21.48 -16.88 23.69
N TYR A 29 21.24 -15.68 24.21
CA TYR A 29 19.89 -15.15 24.43
C TYR A 29 19.45 -14.12 23.39
N ARG A 30 20.32 -13.77 22.43
CA ARG A 30 20.06 -12.73 21.43
C ARG A 30 18.82 -13.01 20.56
N MET A 31 18.54 -14.29 20.29
CA MET A 31 17.40 -14.74 19.47
C MET A 31 16.18 -15.20 20.29
N PHE A 32 16.26 -15.19 21.62
CA PHE A 32 15.15 -15.60 22.48
C PHE A 32 14.15 -14.46 22.69
N ALA A 33 12.94 -14.81 23.14
CA ALA A 33 11.94 -13.84 23.57
C ALA A 33 12.54 -12.83 24.55
N TYR A 34 12.20 -11.55 24.39
CA TYR A 34 12.84 -10.46 25.12
C TYR A 34 12.84 -10.67 26.64
N SER A 35 11.79 -11.26 27.21
CA SER A 35 11.65 -11.52 28.64
C SER A 35 12.74 -12.45 29.19
N LYS A 36 13.20 -13.41 28.38
CA LYS A 36 14.29 -14.32 28.76
C LYS A 36 15.66 -13.65 28.66
N ALA A 37 15.88 -12.85 27.62
CA ALA A 37 17.12 -12.10 27.42
C ALA A 37 17.29 -10.97 28.45
N GLN A 38 16.20 -10.30 28.84
CA GLN A 38 16.21 -9.22 29.84
C GLN A 38 16.56 -9.74 31.23
N LYS A 39 16.04 -10.92 31.63
CA LYS A 39 16.40 -11.56 32.91
C LYS A 39 17.86 -11.98 32.98
N ALA A 40 18.49 -12.22 31.82
CA ALA A 40 19.88 -12.64 31.71
C ALA A 40 20.85 -11.46 31.52
N LEU A 41 20.35 -10.22 31.51
CA LEU A 41 21.14 -9.01 31.33
C LEU A 41 21.76 -8.60 32.68
N ASP A 42 23.07 -8.33 32.67
CA ASP A 42 23.78 -7.86 33.85
C ASP A 42 23.68 -6.33 33.94
N TRP A 43 22.71 -5.83 34.71
CA TRP A 43 22.44 -4.40 34.85
C TRP A 43 23.60 -3.62 35.47
N LYS A 44 24.49 -4.27 36.25
CA LYS A 44 25.70 -3.63 36.78
C LYS A 44 26.65 -3.20 35.66
N LYS A 45 26.65 -3.91 34.53
CA LYS A 45 27.45 -3.59 33.34
C LYS A 45 26.72 -2.70 32.34
N VAL A 46 25.41 -2.53 32.49
CA VAL A 46 24.59 -1.63 31.67
C VAL A 46 24.55 -0.23 32.26
N ALA A 47 24.64 -0.11 33.59
CA ALA A 47 24.69 1.16 34.30
C ALA A 47 25.85 2.04 33.84
N PHE A 48 25.64 3.35 33.86
CA PHE A 48 26.65 4.34 33.54
C PHE A 48 26.38 5.62 34.35
N PRO A 49 27.41 6.31 34.87
CA PRO A 49 27.20 7.52 35.65
C PRO A 49 26.42 8.59 34.85
N PRO A 50 25.45 9.29 35.46
CA PRO A 50 25.06 9.26 36.88
C PRO A 50 24.03 8.18 37.25
N PHE A 51 23.59 7.34 36.30
CA PHE A 51 22.49 6.40 36.51
C PHE A 51 22.96 5.04 37.06
N SER A 52 22.33 4.61 38.14
CA SER A 52 22.47 3.30 38.76
C SER A 52 21.90 2.16 37.89
N PRO A 53 22.26 0.90 38.20
CA PRO A 53 21.66 -0.28 37.54
C PRO A 53 20.13 -0.30 37.61
N GLU A 54 19.57 0.07 38.77
CA GLU A 54 18.15 0.08 39.04
C GLU A 54 17.43 1.13 38.19
N GLU A 55 17.96 2.35 38.10
CA GLU A 55 17.42 3.42 37.26
C GLU A 55 17.49 3.07 35.77
N CYS A 56 18.58 2.46 35.30
CA CYS A 56 18.70 1.98 33.93
C CYS A 56 17.65 0.90 33.61
N GLN A 57 17.43 -0.02 34.55
CA GLN A 57 16.44 -1.09 34.42
C GLN A 57 15.01 -0.54 34.39
N GLU A 58 14.69 0.38 35.30
CA GLU A 58 13.39 1.05 35.35
C GLU A 58 13.13 1.81 34.04
N LYS A 59 14.11 2.57 33.56
CA LYS A 59 13.98 3.34 32.32
C LYS A 59 13.74 2.46 31.11
N TRP A 60 14.47 1.35 31.00
CA TRP A 60 14.19 0.36 29.97
C TRP A 60 12.77 -0.22 30.10
N GLY A 61 12.32 -0.47 31.32
CA GLY A 61 10.95 -0.88 31.62
C GLY A 61 9.90 0.10 31.09
N GLU A 62 10.08 1.40 31.29
CA GLU A 62 9.19 2.45 30.78
C GLU A 62 9.10 2.43 29.25
N ILE A 63 10.24 2.27 28.58
CA ILE A 63 10.34 2.20 27.12
C ILE A 63 9.60 0.96 26.60
N LEU A 64 9.81 -0.19 27.23
CA LEU A 64 9.15 -1.45 26.87
C LEU A 64 7.62 -1.38 27.01
N GLN A 65 7.08 -0.59 27.93
CA GLN A 65 5.62 -0.42 28.05
C GLN A 65 4.98 0.25 26.82
N LYS A 66 5.78 0.91 25.98
CA LYS A 66 5.33 1.58 24.75
C LYS A 66 5.57 0.75 23.48
N MET A 67 6.25 -0.39 23.61
CA MET A 67 6.60 -1.30 22.51
C MET A 67 5.75 -2.56 22.48
N ARG A 68 5.66 -3.22 21.31
CA ARG A 68 4.97 -4.51 21.16
C ARG A 68 5.90 -5.64 21.61
N LYS A 69 5.53 -6.34 22.67
CA LYS A 69 6.34 -7.35 23.40
C LYS A 69 6.46 -8.74 22.74
N PHE A 70 6.43 -8.82 21.40
CA PHE A 70 6.48 -10.10 20.63
C PHE A 70 7.72 -10.20 19.73
N ARG A 71 8.89 -9.88 20.29
CA ARG A 71 10.17 -9.78 19.58
C ARG A 71 11.35 -10.17 20.48
N SER A 72 12.54 -10.30 19.90
CA SER A 72 13.78 -10.47 20.67
C SER A 72 14.21 -9.17 21.34
N LEU A 73 15.02 -9.23 22.41
CA LEU A 73 15.51 -8.03 23.10
C LEU A 73 16.32 -7.12 22.16
N THR A 74 17.08 -7.71 21.24
CA THR A 74 17.88 -6.94 20.25
C THR A 74 17.00 -6.18 19.26
N GLU A 75 15.92 -6.79 18.77
CA GLU A 75 14.96 -6.10 17.91
C GLU A 75 14.27 -4.94 18.63
N LEU A 76 13.96 -5.10 19.92
CA LEU A 76 13.36 -4.04 20.73
C LEU A 76 14.33 -2.88 20.95
N ILE A 77 15.62 -3.14 21.15
CA ILE A 77 16.62 -2.07 21.29
C ILE A 77 16.82 -1.33 19.96
N VAL A 78 16.86 -2.03 18.82
CA VAL A 78 16.92 -1.38 17.50
C VAL A 78 15.69 -0.52 17.25
N GLU A 79 14.50 -1.01 17.57
CA GLU A 79 13.25 -0.22 17.47
C GLU A 79 13.25 1.00 18.41
N ALA A 80 13.87 0.88 19.59
CA ALA A 80 14.07 1.99 20.54
C ALA A 80 15.00 3.07 19.98
N GLU A 81 16.13 2.65 19.40
CA GLU A 81 17.09 3.55 18.75
C GLU A 81 16.50 4.25 17.54
N ASP A 82 15.75 3.53 16.69
CA ASP A 82 15.06 4.10 15.53
C ASP A 82 14.01 5.12 15.97
N ALA A 83 13.30 4.85 17.07
CA ALA A 83 12.33 5.78 17.62
C ALA A 83 12.98 7.09 18.10
N LEU A 84 14.19 7.04 18.68
CA LEU A 84 14.93 8.23 19.12
C LEU A 84 15.67 8.96 17.99
N SER A 85 16.16 8.22 17.00
CA SER A 85 16.89 8.76 15.86
C SER A 85 15.95 9.41 14.86
N GLU A 86 14.79 8.79 14.62
CA GLU A 86 13.78 9.27 13.68
C GLU A 86 12.38 9.34 14.32
N PRO A 87 12.12 10.35 15.18
CA PRO A 87 10.84 10.50 15.88
C PRO A 87 9.62 10.63 14.96
N LYS A 88 9.81 10.93 13.65
CA LYS A 88 8.77 11.03 12.61
C LYS A 88 8.39 9.71 11.92
N GLN A 89 9.30 8.73 11.86
CA GLN A 89 8.97 7.43 11.25
C GLN A 89 8.36 6.48 12.29
N ASN A 90 8.76 6.63 13.56
CA ASN A 90 8.38 5.74 14.66
C ASN A 90 7.74 6.48 15.86
N ASN A 91 6.96 7.55 15.61
CA ASN A 91 6.39 8.42 16.66
C ASN A 91 5.63 7.63 17.72
N LYS A 92 4.90 6.58 17.32
CA LYS A 92 4.05 5.78 18.25
C LYS A 92 4.84 5.06 19.33
N ILE A 93 6.16 4.89 19.14
CA ILE A 93 7.06 4.13 20.02
C ILE A 93 7.98 5.10 20.79
N HIS A 94 8.07 6.37 20.38
CA HIS A 94 8.94 7.35 21.01
C HIS A 94 8.60 7.53 22.51
N PRO A 95 9.59 7.54 23.42
CA PRO A 95 9.36 7.64 24.86
C PRO A 95 8.56 8.88 25.29
N LYS A 96 8.68 10.01 24.61
CA LYS A 96 7.88 11.23 24.86
C LYS A 96 6.52 11.27 24.11
N PHE A 97 6.16 10.25 23.32
CA PHE A 97 4.87 10.25 22.62
C PHE A 97 3.71 9.95 23.59
N PRO A 98 2.62 10.73 23.54
CA PRO A 98 1.47 10.51 24.44
C PRO A 98 0.80 9.16 24.22
N LYS A 99 0.37 8.50 25.31
CA LYS A 99 -0.43 7.27 25.23
C LYS A 99 -1.87 7.58 24.83
N ARG A 100 -2.51 6.66 24.11
CA ARG A 100 -3.92 6.81 23.75
C ARG A 100 -4.79 6.83 25.01
N PRO A 101 -5.82 7.69 25.07
CA PRO A 101 -6.79 7.69 26.15
C PRO A 101 -7.48 6.33 26.28
N THR A 102 -7.67 5.87 27.51
CA THR A 102 -8.44 4.67 27.83
C THR A 102 -9.90 4.86 27.40
N PRO A 103 -10.51 3.91 26.67
CA PRO A 103 -11.90 4.03 26.25
C PRO A 103 -12.87 3.91 27.44
N PRO A 104 -14.10 4.45 27.35
CA PRO A 104 -15.05 4.52 28.46
C PRO A 104 -15.35 3.17 29.14
N ASN A 105 -15.54 2.10 28.36
CA ASN A 105 -15.79 0.76 28.87
C ASN A 105 -14.60 0.18 29.66
N ALA A 106 -13.37 0.49 29.24
CA ALA A 106 -12.16 0.04 29.93
C ALA A 106 -11.91 0.84 31.22
N LEU A 107 -12.36 2.11 31.29
CA LEU A 107 -12.38 2.88 32.54
C LEU A 107 -13.33 2.22 33.54
N PHE A 108 -14.56 1.92 33.12
CA PHE A 108 -15.53 1.19 33.94
C PHE A 108 -14.97 -0.14 34.45
N TYR A 109 -14.37 -0.95 33.56
CA TYR A 109 -13.75 -2.21 33.97
C TYR A 109 -12.63 -1.99 35.00
N LYS A 110 -11.75 -1.02 34.79
CA LYS A 110 -10.63 -0.73 35.71
C LYS A 110 -11.13 -0.39 37.11
N GLU A 111 -12.22 0.37 37.21
CA GLU A 111 -12.80 0.83 38.48
C GLU A 111 -13.64 -0.26 39.18
N ASN A 112 -14.27 -1.17 38.42
CA ASN A 112 -15.22 -2.15 38.97
C ASN A 112 -14.66 -3.57 39.10
N ARG A 113 -13.55 -3.92 38.44
CA ARG A 113 -13.02 -5.30 38.45
C ARG A 113 -12.67 -5.83 39.83
N ALA A 114 -12.09 -5.00 40.70
CA ALA A 114 -11.63 -5.46 42.02
C ALA A 114 -12.83 -5.77 42.92
N LYS A 115 -13.80 -4.84 42.96
CA LYS A 115 -15.07 -5.01 43.68
C LYS A 115 -15.84 -6.24 43.19
N PHE A 116 -15.87 -6.46 41.87
CA PHE A 116 -16.55 -7.62 41.29
C PHE A 116 -15.84 -8.94 41.61
N GLN A 117 -14.51 -8.97 41.59
CA GLN A 117 -13.72 -10.15 41.96
C GLN A 117 -13.82 -10.48 43.45
N GLU A 118 -13.93 -9.46 44.32
CA GLU A 118 -14.18 -9.67 45.75
C GLU A 118 -15.57 -10.24 46.03
N GLN A 119 -16.58 -9.83 45.25
CA GLN A 119 -17.94 -10.37 45.33
C GLN A 119 -18.09 -11.75 44.69
N HIS A 120 -17.19 -12.09 43.77
CA HIS A 120 -17.15 -13.37 43.08
C HIS A 120 -15.75 -14.00 43.09
N PRO A 121 -15.21 -14.41 44.26
CA PRO A 121 -13.89 -15.02 44.35
C PRO A 121 -13.76 -16.33 43.56
N GLU A 122 -14.89 -17.00 43.30
CA GLU A 122 -15.00 -18.23 42.52
C GLU A 122 -14.78 -18.04 41.02
N LEU A 123 -15.02 -16.82 40.51
CA LEU A 123 -14.91 -16.54 39.09
C LEU A 123 -13.46 -16.26 38.70
N SER A 124 -13.01 -16.89 37.62
CA SER A 124 -11.72 -16.59 37.03
C SER A 124 -11.68 -15.17 36.47
N HIS A 125 -10.47 -14.61 36.35
CA HIS A 125 -10.27 -13.29 35.76
C HIS A 125 -10.91 -13.12 34.37
N ARG A 126 -10.97 -14.21 33.58
CA ARG A 126 -11.58 -14.23 32.25
C ARG A 126 -13.09 -14.12 32.33
N GLU A 127 -13.72 -14.84 33.26
CA GLU A 127 -15.17 -14.80 33.46
C GLU A 127 -15.61 -13.43 34.01
N VAL A 128 -14.85 -12.86 34.95
CA VAL A 128 -15.06 -11.49 35.44
C VAL A 128 -15.01 -10.46 34.29
N LEU A 129 -14.06 -10.61 33.37
CA LEU A 129 -13.97 -9.75 32.19
C LEU A 129 -15.20 -9.89 31.27
N GLU A 130 -15.70 -11.12 31.07
CA GLU A 130 -16.87 -11.35 30.24
C GLU A 130 -18.14 -10.75 30.86
N VAL A 131 -18.34 -10.93 32.17
CA VAL A 131 -19.51 -10.39 32.87
C VAL A 131 -19.50 -8.87 32.88
N LEU A 132 -18.37 -8.24 33.23
CA LEU A 132 -18.25 -6.78 33.21
C LEU A 132 -18.35 -6.21 31.80
N GLY A 133 -17.89 -6.96 30.79
CA GLY A 133 -18.05 -6.62 29.38
C GLY A 133 -19.50 -6.55 28.92
N LYS A 134 -20.38 -7.42 29.45
CA LYS A 134 -21.83 -7.40 29.21
C LYS A 134 -22.54 -6.35 30.08
N LYS A 135 -22.03 -6.08 31.29
CA LYS A 135 -22.62 -5.11 32.23
C LYS A 135 -22.54 -3.68 31.70
N TYR A 136 -21.40 -3.25 31.15
CA TYR A 136 -21.21 -1.86 30.70
C TYR A 136 -22.20 -1.41 29.61
N PRO A 137 -22.45 -2.17 28.52
CA PRO A 137 -23.47 -1.83 27.53
C PRO A 137 -24.89 -1.77 28.10
N ALA A 138 -25.19 -2.55 29.15
CA ALA A 138 -26.50 -2.59 29.79
C ALA A 138 -26.75 -1.48 30.83
N LEU A 139 -25.72 -0.71 31.21
CA LEU A 139 -25.88 0.39 32.18
C LEU A 139 -26.77 1.52 31.61
N PRO A 140 -27.49 2.27 32.47
CA PRO A 140 -28.15 3.50 32.09
C PRO A 140 -27.18 4.51 31.48
N ASP A 141 -27.67 5.39 30.60
CA ASP A 141 -26.82 6.40 30.00
C ASP A 141 -26.26 7.38 31.03
N GLU A 142 -27.01 7.70 32.09
CA GLU A 142 -26.58 8.53 33.21
C GLU A 142 -25.32 7.99 33.89
N GLU A 143 -25.25 6.68 34.14
CA GLU A 143 -24.07 6.04 34.72
C GLU A 143 -22.90 5.95 33.74
N LYS A 144 -23.18 5.91 32.43
CA LYS A 144 -22.14 5.91 31.38
C LYS A 144 -21.55 7.30 31.14
N THR A 145 -22.32 8.37 31.36
CA THR A 145 -21.94 9.77 31.16
C THR A 145 -20.59 10.14 31.78
N PRO A 146 -20.32 9.89 33.08
CA PRO A 146 -19.03 10.25 33.69
C PRO A 146 -17.84 9.57 32.99
N TYR A 147 -17.99 8.32 32.53
CA TYR A 147 -16.93 7.62 31.78
C TYR A 147 -16.73 8.19 30.37
N LYS A 148 -17.83 8.57 29.69
CA LYS A 148 -17.79 9.22 28.37
C LYS A 148 -17.11 10.58 28.48
N GLU A 149 -17.45 11.39 29.47
CA GLU A 149 -16.88 12.72 29.70
C GLU A 149 -15.40 12.67 30.07
N ARG A 150 -15.01 11.80 31.02
CA ARG A 150 -13.59 11.56 31.35
C ARG A 150 -12.77 11.16 30.12
N HIS A 151 -13.32 10.28 29.28
CA HIS A 151 -12.67 9.91 28.03
C HIS A 151 -12.54 11.09 27.06
N GLN A 152 -13.59 11.89 26.89
CA GLN A 152 -13.55 13.07 26.01
C GLN A 152 -12.52 14.10 26.46
N LEU A 153 -12.44 14.36 27.77
CA LEU A 153 -11.42 15.26 28.34
C LEU A 153 -10.01 14.72 28.07
N ALA A 154 -9.78 13.44 28.34
CA ALA A 154 -8.49 12.79 28.05
C ALA A 154 -8.15 12.80 26.55
N VAL A 155 -9.14 12.71 25.65
CA VAL A 155 -8.95 12.87 24.20
C VAL A 155 -8.52 14.29 23.84
N LYS A 156 -9.08 15.32 24.46
CA LYS A 156 -8.65 16.71 24.25
C LYS A 156 -7.20 16.91 24.68
N GLU A 157 -6.83 16.45 25.88
CA GLU A 157 -5.45 16.50 26.37
C GLU A 157 -4.48 15.73 25.48
N TYR A 158 -4.84 14.51 25.08
CA TYR A 158 -4.02 13.69 24.19
C TYR A 158 -3.75 14.40 22.87
N LYS A 159 -4.77 15.02 22.26
CA LYS A 159 -4.61 15.80 21.03
C LYS A 159 -3.63 16.96 21.22
N ALA A 160 -3.76 17.71 22.31
CA ALA A 160 -2.85 18.81 22.64
C ALA A 160 -1.40 18.33 22.81
N LYS A 161 -1.18 17.29 23.61
CA LYS A 161 0.16 16.69 23.83
C LYS A 161 0.78 16.14 22.54
N VAL A 162 -0.03 15.55 21.65
CA VAL A 162 0.44 15.05 20.34
C VAL A 162 0.81 16.21 19.42
N GLN A 163 0.06 17.31 19.45
CA GLN A 163 0.37 18.50 18.68
C GLN A 163 1.68 19.12 19.15
N GLU A 164 1.90 19.20 20.45
CA GLU A 164 3.15 19.71 21.03
C GLU A 164 4.35 18.84 20.66
N PHE A 165 4.20 17.50 20.79
CA PHE A 165 5.21 16.56 20.31
C PHE A 165 5.53 16.77 18.82
N ARG A 166 4.52 17.02 17.97
CA ARG A 166 4.77 17.30 16.55
C ARG A 166 5.54 18.59 16.33
N LYS A 167 5.27 19.65 17.09
CA LYS A 167 6.02 20.92 17.00
C LYS A 167 7.47 20.72 17.42
N GLN A 168 7.70 20.08 18.57
CA GLN A 168 9.03 19.85 19.14
C GLN A 168 9.94 19.00 18.23
N PHE A 169 9.37 18.06 17.47
CA PHE A 169 10.12 17.12 16.63
C PHE A 169 9.90 17.31 15.11
N SER A 170 9.46 18.49 14.66
CA SER A 170 9.26 18.79 13.24
C SER A 170 10.41 19.57 12.60
N SER A 171 11.29 18.88 11.86
CA SER A 171 12.14 19.52 10.83
C SER A 171 11.35 19.84 9.55
N PRO A 172 11.85 20.71 8.64
CA PRO A 172 11.17 21.08 7.39
C PRO A 172 10.74 19.86 6.55
N PRO A 173 9.67 19.96 5.76
CA PRO A 173 9.16 18.83 5.01
C PRO A 173 10.14 18.42 3.91
N ASP A 174 10.82 17.29 4.10
CA ASP A 174 11.56 16.65 3.02
C ASP A 174 10.56 16.12 1.98
N ARG A 175 10.52 16.81 0.84
CA ARG A 175 9.50 16.74 -0.21
C ARG A 175 9.50 15.39 -0.96
N LYS A 176 10.43 14.48 -0.66
CA LYS A 176 10.73 13.31 -1.49
C LYS A 176 9.96 12.02 -1.17
N ARG A 177 9.21 11.88 -0.06
CA ARG A 177 8.62 10.56 0.32
C ARG A 177 7.09 10.46 0.49
N ARG A 178 6.29 11.39 -0.05
CA ARG A 178 4.79 11.32 -0.04
C ARG A 178 4.13 10.23 -0.92
N LYS A 179 4.84 9.16 -1.31
CA LYS A 179 4.28 8.14 -2.23
C LYS A 179 3.98 6.76 -1.66
N SER A 180 4.14 6.51 -0.36
CA SER A 180 3.73 5.22 0.20
C SER A 180 2.85 5.39 1.45
N ARG A 181 1.69 4.74 1.39
CA ARG A 181 0.69 4.52 2.46
C ARG A 181 -0.36 5.62 2.68
N LYS A 182 -1.37 5.61 1.81
CA LYS A 182 -2.77 5.82 2.23
C LYS A 182 -3.53 4.51 2.01
N ARG A 183 -3.31 3.53 2.89
CA ARG A 183 -4.16 2.34 3.00
C ARG A 183 -5.30 2.76 3.94
N LYS A 184 -6.42 3.21 3.37
CA LYS A 184 -7.64 3.49 4.14
C LYS A 184 -8.13 2.13 4.65
N GLN A 185 -8.09 1.95 5.96
CA GLN A 185 -8.63 0.79 6.64
C GLN A 185 -10.15 0.93 6.53
N VAL A 186 -10.78 0.16 5.64
CA VAL A 186 -12.24 0.09 5.56
C VAL A 186 -12.64 -0.99 6.56
N SER A 187 -13.35 -0.59 7.60
CA SER A 187 -14.03 -1.49 8.54
C SER A 187 -15.11 -2.25 7.79
N ALA A 188 -15.15 -3.56 8.00
CA ALA A 188 -16.30 -4.39 7.67
C ALA A 188 -17.43 -4.02 8.63
N ASP A 189 -18.54 -3.50 8.09
CA ASP A 189 -19.93 -3.66 8.56
C ASP A 189 -20.79 -2.55 7.96
N THR A 190 -21.31 -2.76 6.74
CA THR A 190 -22.69 -2.38 6.36
C THR A 190 -23.08 -3.10 5.06
N PRO A 191 -24.23 -3.80 5.01
CA PRO A 191 -24.91 -4.15 3.78
C PRO A 191 -25.83 -3.02 3.31
N ASP A 192 -25.95 -2.92 1.99
CA ASP A 192 -26.90 -2.12 1.21
C ASP A 192 -26.88 -0.58 1.23
N GLY A 193 -27.20 -0.06 0.04
CA GLY A 193 -27.64 1.31 -0.17
C GLY A 193 -26.56 2.20 -0.73
N GLU A 194 -26.81 2.73 -1.92
CA GLU A 194 -26.18 3.94 -2.46
C GLU A 194 -26.17 5.04 -1.40
N GLN A 195 -25.09 5.15 -0.63
CA GLN A 195 -24.83 6.34 0.16
C GLN A 195 -24.26 7.40 -0.77
N HIS A 196 -25.18 8.18 -1.36
CA HIS A 196 -24.91 9.55 -1.73
C HIS A 196 -24.20 10.23 -0.56
N THR A 197 -22.90 10.51 -0.71
CA THR A 197 -22.25 11.52 0.10
C THR A 197 -22.70 12.87 -0.44
N GLU A 198 -23.76 13.42 0.13
CA GLU A 198 -24.14 14.82 0.01
C GLU A 198 -22.90 15.68 0.34
N GLY A 199 -22.43 16.43 -0.66
CA GLY A 199 -21.22 17.27 -0.56
C GLY A 199 -20.28 17.23 -1.77
N ALA A 200 -20.57 16.44 -2.81
CA ALA A 200 -19.80 16.39 -4.06
C ALA A 200 -20.71 16.33 -5.29
N GLU A 201 -21.75 17.17 -5.34
CA GLU A 201 -22.89 17.01 -6.26
C GLU A 201 -22.54 17.02 -7.76
N ASP A 202 -21.39 17.58 -8.19
CA ASP A 202 -21.13 17.75 -9.63
C ASP A 202 -19.91 16.99 -10.18
N LEU A 203 -19.12 16.32 -9.34
CA LEU A 203 -17.93 15.60 -9.81
C LEU A 203 -18.31 14.25 -10.43
N PRO A 204 -17.93 13.97 -11.70
CA PRO A 204 -18.28 12.71 -12.34
C PRO A 204 -17.69 11.51 -11.57
N PRO A 205 -18.41 10.38 -11.46
CA PRO A 205 -17.95 9.23 -10.69
C PRO A 205 -16.75 8.56 -11.32
N LYS A 206 -15.79 8.13 -10.49
CA LYS A 206 -14.57 7.46 -10.97
C LYS A 206 -14.92 6.13 -11.68
N PRO A 207 -14.43 5.90 -12.90
CA PRO A 207 -14.76 4.72 -13.67
C PRO A 207 -14.10 3.48 -13.06
N PRO A 208 -14.63 2.27 -13.32
CA PRO A 208 -13.97 1.02 -12.93
C PRO A 208 -12.53 0.94 -13.47
N LEU A 209 -11.65 0.31 -12.69
CA LEU A 209 -10.20 0.29 -12.99
C LEU A 209 -9.86 -0.59 -14.20
N ASN A 210 -10.54 -1.72 -14.37
CA ASN A 210 -10.36 -2.67 -15.46
C ASN A 210 -11.68 -3.43 -15.70
N GLY A 211 -11.72 -4.31 -16.72
CA GLY A 211 -12.91 -5.11 -17.03
C GLY A 211 -13.34 -6.04 -15.88
N TYR A 212 -12.39 -6.60 -15.13
CA TYR A 212 -12.69 -7.44 -13.96
C TYR A 212 -13.43 -6.69 -12.86
N ASN A 213 -13.01 -5.46 -12.54
CA ASN A 213 -13.68 -4.65 -11.53
C ASN A 213 -15.08 -4.22 -11.98
N LEU A 214 -15.28 -3.99 -13.28
CA LEU A 214 -16.61 -3.73 -13.84
C LEU A 214 -17.50 -4.98 -13.70
N PHE A 215 -16.98 -6.15 -14.04
CA PHE A 215 -17.67 -7.43 -13.83
C PHE A 215 -18.05 -7.65 -12.37
N CYS A 216 -17.11 -7.45 -11.43
CA CYS A 216 -17.39 -7.60 -10.00
C CYS A 216 -18.55 -6.69 -9.57
N LYS A 217 -18.57 -5.43 -10.02
CA LYS A 217 -19.67 -4.49 -9.72
C LYS A 217 -21.02 -4.99 -10.21
N GLU A 218 -21.09 -5.48 -11.44
CA GLU A 218 -22.33 -5.98 -12.04
C GLU A 218 -22.81 -7.29 -11.38
N GLN A 219 -21.89 -8.10 -10.88
CA GLN A 219 -22.21 -9.35 -10.21
C GLN A 219 -22.76 -9.15 -8.79
N ILE A 220 -22.59 -7.98 -8.15
CA ILE A 220 -23.04 -7.73 -6.77
C ILE A 220 -24.51 -8.11 -6.57
N ALA A 221 -25.39 -7.72 -7.50
CA ALA A 221 -26.82 -8.02 -7.42
C ALA A 221 -27.13 -9.53 -7.48
N SER A 222 -26.27 -10.31 -8.15
CA SER A 222 -26.39 -11.77 -8.27
C SER A 222 -25.80 -12.54 -7.08
N MET A 223 -25.29 -11.85 -6.06
CA MET A 223 -24.63 -12.43 -4.88
C MET A 223 -25.52 -12.47 -3.63
N ALA A 224 -26.82 -12.18 -3.78
CA ALA A 224 -27.78 -12.28 -2.68
C ALA A 224 -27.71 -13.67 -2.00
N GLY A 225 -27.49 -13.70 -0.69
CA GLY A 225 -27.41 -14.92 0.11
C GLY A 225 -25.99 -15.49 0.33
N ILE A 226 -24.95 -14.94 -0.30
CA ILE A 226 -23.55 -15.33 -0.05
C ILE A 226 -22.91 -14.36 0.94
N SER A 227 -21.99 -14.82 1.78
CA SER A 227 -21.25 -13.91 2.67
C SER A 227 -20.38 -12.94 1.86
N VAL A 228 -20.42 -11.65 2.22
CA VAL A 228 -19.62 -10.59 1.57
C VAL A 228 -18.12 -10.94 1.54
N LYS A 229 -17.63 -11.70 2.53
CA LYS A 229 -16.23 -12.14 2.60
C LYS A 229 -15.86 -13.13 1.49
N ASP A 230 -16.84 -13.89 0.98
CA ASP A 230 -16.64 -14.92 -0.04
C ASP A 230 -16.83 -14.40 -1.47
N TYR A 231 -17.34 -13.17 -1.63
CA TYR A 231 -17.61 -12.57 -2.94
C TYR A 231 -16.37 -12.57 -3.84
N VAL A 232 -15.22 -12.23 -3.27
CA VAL A 232 -13.96 -12.16 -4.03
C VAL A 232 -13.57 -13.52 -4.60
N ILE A 233 -13.82 -14.61 -3.86
CA ILE A 233 -13.51 -15.97 -4.28
C ILE A 233 -14.45 -16.37 -5.43
N VAL A 234 -15.75 -16.12 -5.26
CA VAL A 234 -16.77 -16.44 -6.26
C VAL A 234 -16.58 -15.63 -7.54
N TRP A 235 -16.31 -14.32 -7.44
CA TRP A 235 -16.03 -13.48 -8.62
C TRP A 235 -14.76 -13.90 -9.34
N ALA A 236 -13.70 -14.27 -8.61
CA ALA A 236 -12.48 -14.75 -9.23
C ALA A 236 -12.72 -16.05 -10.01
N GLN A 237 -13.53 -16.97 -9.46
CA GLN A 237 -13.90 -18.20 -10.14
C GLN A 237 -14.76 -17.93 -11.38
N ARG A 238 -15.88 -17.22 -11.23
CA ARG A 238 -16.76 -16.88 -12.36
C ARG A 238 -16.02 -16.12 -13.45
N TRP A 239 -15.13 -15.20 -13.09
CA TRP A 239 -14.28 -14.51 -14.06
C TRP A 239 -13.32 -15.46 -14.76
N ARG A 240 -12.74 -16.46 -14.09
CA ARG A 240 -11.91 -17.47 -14.76
C ARG A 240 -12.72 -18.23 -15.79
N ASP A 241 -13.93 -18.62 -15.45
CA ASP A 241 -14.84 -19.44 -16.27
C ASP A 241 -15.41 -18.68 -17.48
N LEU A 242 -15.44 -17.34 -17.46
CA LEU A 242 -15.82 -16.55 -18.64
C LEU A 242 -14.89 -16.81 -19.82
N THR A 243 -15.48 -16.90 -21.02
CA THR A 243 -14.73 -16.92 -22.27
C THR A 243 -13.97 -15.61 -22.46
N MET A 244 -12.91 -15.65 -23.25
CA MET A 244 -12.14 -14.45 -23.52
C MET A 244 -12.94 -13.41 -24.32
N ARG A 245 -13.92 -13.84 -25.14
CA ARG A 245 -14.88 -12.95 -25.80
C ARG A 245 -15.70 -12.16 -24.79
N GLU A 246 -16.20 -12.80 -23.74
CA GLU A 246 -16.95 -12.13 -22.67
C GLU A 246 -16.07 -11.20 -21.84
N LYS A 247 -14.88 -11.65 -21.42
CA LYS A 247 -13.88 -10.81 -20.74
C LYS A 247 -13.56 -9.54 -21.53
N ASN A 248 -13.47 -9.65 -22.86
CA ASN A 248 -13.21 -8.51 -23.74
C ASN A 248 -14.38 -7.54 -23.84
N LYS A 249 -15.64 -8.02 -23.82
CA LYS A 249 -16.80 -7.12 -23.73
C LYS A 249 -16.70 -6.21 -22.50
N TYR A 250 -16.33 -6.77 -21.35
CA TYR A 250 -16.08 -6.00 -20.12
C TYR A 250 -14.91 -5.03 -20.25
N ASN A 251 -13.79 -5.45 -20.86
CA ASN A 251 -12.64 -4.57 -21.07
C ASN A 251 -12.97 -3.39 -22.00
N THR A 252 -13.71 -3.63 -23.09
CA THR A 252 -14.15 -2.59 -24.03
C THR A 252 -15.11 -1.62 -23.34
N ARG A 253 -16.13 -2.12 -22.64
CA ARG A 253 -17.05 -1.27 -21.85
C ARG A 253 -16.32 -0.45 -20.79
N CYS A 254 -15.34 -1.03 -20.10
CA CYS A 254 -14.52 -0.31 -19.12
C CYS A 254 -13.69 0.82 -19.78
N LYS A 255 -13.13 0.60 -20.98
CA LYS A 255 -12.43 1.66 -21.73
C LYS A 255 -13.38 2.79 -22.12
N GLU A 256 -14.58 2.45 -22.59
CA GLU A 256 -15.59 3.45 -22.95
C GLU A 256 -16.04 4.27 -21.73
N LEU A 257 -16.29 3.64 -20.58
CA LEU A 257 -16.59 4.35 -19.33
C LEU A 257 -15.47 5.29 -18.91
N LYS A 258 -14.19 4.91 -19.12
CA LYS A 258 -13.06 5.81 -18.87
C LYS A 258 -13.02 6.99 -19.83
N ARG A 259 -13.37 6.77 -21.11
CA ARG A 259 -13.47 7.83 -22.13
C ARG A 259 -14.56 8.83 -21.74
N GLN A 260 -15.75 8.32 -21.40
CA GLN A 260 -16.87 9.15 -20.95
C GLN A 260 -16.55 9.93 -19.68
N TYR A 261 -15.90 9.30 -18.69
CA TYR A 261 -15.43 10.00 -17.50
C TYR A 261 -14.45 11.13 -17.84
N ALA A 262 -13.50 10.89 -18.76
CA ALA A 262 -12.54 11.92 -19.16
C ALA A 262 -13.23 13.11 -19.87
N ILE A 263 -14.24 12.86 -20.69
CA ILE A 263 -15.04 13.90 -21.34
C ILE A 263 -15.79 14.72 -20.28
N LYS A 264 -16.60 14.06 -19.44
CA LYS A 264 -17.37 14.72 -18.37
C LYS A 264 -16.48 15.48 -17.39
N LEU A 265 -15.32 14.93 -17.05
CA LEU A 265 -14.36 15.60 -16.17
C LEU A 265 -13.80 16.86 -16.82
N ASN A 266 -13.49 16.83 -18.13
CA ASN A 266 -13.02 18.02 -18.83
C ASN A 266 -14.13 19.08 -18.96
N GLU A 267 -15.36 18.69 -19.28
CA GLU A 267 -16.52 19.59 -19.31
C GLU A 267 -16.75 20.25 -17.95
N TYR A 268 -16.69 19.46 -16.87
CA TYR A 268 -16.78 19.98 -15.51
C TYR A 268 -15.64 20.95 -15.17
N LEU A 269 -14.40 20.65 -15.57
CA LEU A 269 -13.26 21.54 -15.29
C LEU A 269 -13.31 22.84 -16.11
N GLN A 270 -13.92 22.84 -17.30
CA GLN A 270 -14.04 24.01 -18.16
C GLN A 270 -14.84 25.16 -17.55
N SER A 271 -15.72 24.89 -16.58
CA SER A 271 -16.48 25.93 -15.87
C SER A 271 -15.69 26.63 -14.75
N TYR A 272 -14.44 26.23 -14.48
CA TYR A 272 -13.62 26.76 -13.40
C TYR A 272 -12.32 27.40 -13.91
N THR A 273 -11.74 28.30 -13.11
CA THR A 273 -10.41 28.89 -13.38
C THR A 273 -9.29 27.85 -13.24
N GLU A 274 -8.12 28.09 -13.82
CA GLU A 274 -7.00 27.13 -13.80
C GLU A 274 -6.54 26.79 -12.36
N GLU A 275 -6.58 27.77 -11.45
CA GLU A 275 -6.23 27.61 -10.05
C GLU A 275 -7.23 26.72 -9.30
N GLU A 276 -8.52 26.89 -9.60
CA GLU A 276 -9.62 26.09 -9.05
C GLU A 276 -9.59 24.67 -9.60
N GLN A 277 -9.36 24.50 -10.90
CA GLN A 277 -9.16 23.19 -11.51
C GLN A 277 -8.02 22.43 -10.81
N GLN A 278 -6.88 23.08 -10.59
CA GLN A 278 -5.73 22.44 -9.95
C GLN A 278 -6.01 22.11 -8.47
N ARG A 279 -6.79 22.93 -7.77
CA ARG A 279 -7.26 22.67 -6.39
C ARG A 279 -8.18 21.44 -6.35
N ILE A 280 -9.21 21.40 -7.19
CA ILE A 280 -10.18 20.29 -7.31
C ILE A 280 -9.45 18.97 -7.60
N LEU A 281 -8.50 18.97 -8.53
CA LEU A 281 -7.72 17.79 -8.89
C LEU A 281 -6.83 17.30 -7.75
N ASN A 282 -6.18 18.21 -7.03
CA ASN A 282 -5.27 17.89 -5.93
C ASN A 282 -6.03 17.36 -4.70
N GLU A 283 -7.16 17.97 -4.35
CA GLU A 283 -8.01 17.56 -3.23
C GLU A 283 -8.63 16.17 -3.47
N ASN A 284 -9.11 15.92 -4.69
CA ASN A 284 -9.75 14.65 -5.07
C ASN A 284 -8.76 13.57 -5.55
N GLY A 285 -7.46 13.90 -5.65
CA GLY A 285 -6.40 13.02 -6.12
C GLY A 285 -6.62 12.52 -7.54
N ILE A 286 -7.23 13.34 -8.40
CA ILE A 286 -7.54 13.01 -9.79
C ILE A 286 -6.36 13.42 -10.67
N LYS A 287 -5.95 12.54 -11.59
CA LYS A 287 -4.97 12.88 -12.63
C LYS A 287 -5.72 13.12 -13.93
N ILE A 288 -5.51 14.27 -14.56
CA ILE A 288 -6.04 14.54 -15.89
C ILE A 288 -5.51 13.46 -16.85
N PRO A 289 -6.39 12.67 -17.50
CA PRO A 289 -5.97 11.76 -18.55
C PRO A 289 -5.40 12.58 -19.71
N LYS A 290 -4.17 12.28 -20.14
CA LYS A 290 -3.60 12.95 -21.33
C LYS A 290 -4.50 12.66 -22.52
N GLN A 291 -5.12 13.69 -23.10
CA GLN A 291 -5.77 13.57 -24.40
C GLN A 291 -4.70 13.16 -25.42
N CYS A 292 -4.81 11.96 -25.98
CA CYS A 292 -4.01 11.59 -27.14
C CYS A 292 -4.56 12.41 -28.32
N LYS A 293 -3.98 13.59 -28.57
CA LYS A 293 -4.24 14.36 -29.78
C LYS A 293 -3.65 13.58 -30.94
N GLY A 294 -4.51 12.87 -31.69
CA GLY A 294 -4.12 12.14 -32.89
C GLY A 294 -4.84 10.81 -33.01
N ILE A 295 -5.71 10.74 -34.03
CA ILE A 295 -6.48 9.58 -34.49
C ILE A 295 -7.61 9.21 -33.54
N GLN A 296 -8.85 9.49 -33.95
CA GLN A 296 -10.05 8.75 -33.56
C GLN A 296 -9.93 7.30 -34.05
N SER A 297 -8.88 6.59 -33.61
CA SER A 297 -8.73 5.18 -33.91
C SER A 297 -9.71 4.49 -32.99
N GLU A 298 -10.72 3.86 -33.57
CA GLU A 298 -11.45 2.81 -32.88
C GLU A 298 -10.40 1.91 -32.20
N ILE A 299 -10.35 1.93 -30.87
CA ILE A 299 -9.39 1.15 -30.11
C ILE A 299 -9.81 -0.31 -30.26
N LYS A 300 -9.34 -0.96 -31.32
CA LYS A 300 -9.61 -2.38 -31.57
C LYS A 300 -9.10 -3.16 -30.35
N PRO A 301 -9.91 -4.05 -29.76
CA PRO A 301 -9.49 -4.86 -28.63
C PRO A 301 -8.28 -5.71 -29.05
N VAL A 302 -7.11 -5.44 -28.48
CA VAL A 302 -5.91 -6.27 -28.69
C VAL A 302 -6.09 -7.53 -27.86
N PHE A 303 -6.49 -8.60 -28.52
CA PHE A 303 -6.58 -9.92 -27.91
C PHE A 303 -5.16 -10.51 -27.83
N THR A 304 -4.78 -10.98 -26.64
CA THR A 304 -3.53 -11.73 -26.42
C THR A 304 -3.88 -13.03 -25.73
N HIS A 305 -3.60 -14.16 -26.38
CA HIS A 305 -3.85 -15.48 -25.80
C HIS A 305 -2.64 -15.90 -24.93
N PRO A 306 -2.87 -16.67 -23.86
CA PRO A 306 -1.78 -17.30 -23.13
C PRO A 306 -0.91 -18.15 -24.06
N GLY A 307 0.41 -17.95 -24.01
CA GLY A 307 1.36 -18.66 -24.87
C GLY A 307 1.46 -18.13 -26.31
N GLU A 308 0.66 -17.15 -26.70
CA GLU A 308 0.76 -16.52 -28.03
C GLU A 308 2.11 -15.82 -28.21
N PRO A 309 2.84 -16.08 -29.32
CA PRO A 309 4.06 -15.35 -29.65
C PRO A 309 3.83 -13.84 -29.66
N LYS A 310 4.80 -13.06 -29.16
CA LYS A 310 4.69 -11.60 -29.13
C LYS A 310 5.10 -11.02 -30.46
N MET A 311 4.24 -10.18 -31.04
CA MET A 311 4.53 -9.49 -32.29
C MET A 311 5.79 -8.61 -32.14
N PRO A 312 6.83 -8.82 -32.98
CA PRO A 312 8.02 -7.98 -32.96
C PRO A 312 7.71 -6.60 -33.57
N SER A 313 8.53 -5.60 -33.21
CA SER A 313 8.46 -4.28 -33.85
C SER A 313 8.75 -4.39 -35.34
N ARG A 314 7.92 -3.74 -36.16
CA ARG A 314 8.16 -3.60 -37.60
C ARG A 314 9.22 -2.55 -37.95
N SER A 315 9.65 -1.77 -36.96
CA SER A 315 10.57 -0.67 -37.17
C SER A 315 12.02 -1.05 -36.86
N GLY A 316 12.90 -0.86 -37.84
CA GLY A 316 14.34 -1.15 -37.72
C GLY A 316 15.03 -0.33 -36.62
N ASN A 317 14.60 0.91 -36.38
CA ASN A 317 15.16 1.75 -35.31
C ASN A 317 14.93 1.15 -33.92
N VAL A 318 13.75 0.57 -33.66
CA VAL A 318 13.43 -0.08 -32.39
C VAL A 318 14.30 -1.31 -32.17
N ILE A 319 14.65 -2.03 -33.24
CA ILE A 319 15.54 -3.19 -33.17
C ILE A 319 16.95 -2.75 -32.82
N PHE A 320 17.46 -1.71 -33.49
CA PHE A 320 18.75 -1.10 -33.16
C PHE A 320 18.76 -0.61 -31.71
N TYR A 321 17.75 0.16 -31.29
CA TYR A 321 17.65 0.68 -29.93
C TYR A 321 17.68 -0.43 -28.90
N LYS A 322 16.91 -1.51 -29.10
CA LYS A 322 16.89 -2.63 -28.15
C LYS A 322 18.26 -3.32 -28.06
N ALA A 323 18.94 -3.52 -29.18
CA ALA A 323 20.26 -4.13 -29.19
C ALA A 323 21.31 -3.22 -28.51
N GLN A 324 21.31 -1.93 -28.87
CA GLN A 324 22.30 -0.98 -28.36
C GLN A 324 22.08 -0.63 -26.88
N MET A 325 20.81 -0.62 -26.42
CA MET A 325 20.50 -0.42 -25.00
C MET A 325 20.98 -1.56 -24.10
N GLU A 326 21.09 -2.79 -24.60
CA GLU A 326 21.67 -3.91 -23.86
C GLU A 326 23.20 -3.89 -23.92
N LEU A 327 23.79 -3.63 -25.09
CA LEU A 327 25.25 -3.54 -25.23
C LEU A 327 25.85 -2.45 -24.33
N LEU A 328 25.20 -1.29 -24.25
CA LEU A 328 25.66 -0.15 -23.45
C LEU A 328 25.20 -0.20 -21.99
N LYS A 329 24.65 -1.33 -21.52
CA LYS A 329 24.06 -1.41 -20.18
C LYS A 329 25.10 -1.34 -19.06
N GLU A 330 26.25 -1.98 -19.27
CA GLU A 330 27.36 -2.00 -18.31
C GLU A 330 28.13 -0.67 -18.32
N GLU A 331 28.33 -0.07 -19.50
CA GLU A 331 29.05 1.19 -19.66
C GLU A 331 28.22 2.41 -19.22
N PHE A 332 26.89 2.38 -19.45
CA PHE A 332 25.97 3.44 -19.05
C PHE A 332 24.83 2.89 -18.18
N PRO A 333 25.04 2.74 -16.86
CA PRO A 333 24.02 2.25 -15.94
C PRO A 333 22.75 3.12 -15.95
N ASN A 334 22.89 4.43 -16.16
CA ASN A 334 21.77 5.36 -16.28
C ASN A 334 21.01 5.16 -17.60
N SER A 335 19.77 4.66 -17.51
CA SER A 335 18.92 4.37 -18.68
C SER A 335 18.59 5.59 -19.55
N LYS A 336 18.52 6.81 -18.99
CA LYS A 336 18.20 8.02 -19.78
C LYS A 336 19.39 8.47 -20.62
N GLU A 337 20.58 8.47 -20.01
CA GLU A 337 21.83 8.81 -20.69
C GLU A 337 22.16 7.78 -21.77
N ARG A 338 21.98 6.50 -21.46
CA ARG A 338 22.11 5.41 -22.44
C ARG A 338 21.19 5.61 -23.62
N PHE A 339 19.91 5.92 -23.37
CA PHE A 339 18.95 6.16 -24.45
C PHE A 339 19.34 7.35 -25.32
N LEU A 340 19.82 8.46 -24.73
CA LEU A 340 20.31 9.61 -25.49
C LEU A 340 21.50 9.24 -26.40
N LYS A 341 22.46 8.46 -25.89
CA LYS A 341 23.59 7.97 -26.68
C LYS A 341 23.14 7.07 -27.83
N VAL A 342 22.22 6.15 -27.56
CA VAL A 342 21.62 5.27 -28.58
C VAL A 342 20.89 6.07 -29.67
N CYS A 343 20.17 7.13 -29.30
CA CYS A 343 19.52 8.03 -30.25
C CYS A 343 20.54 8.74 -31.15
N GLN A 344 21.63 9.28 -30.57
CA GLN A 344 22.72 9.90 -31.32
C GLN A 344 23.38 8.91 -32.29
N SER A 345 23.67 7.69 -31.83
CA SER A 345 24.24 6.64 -32.67
C SER A 345 23.35 6.30 -33.85
N TRP A 346 22.02 6.17 -33.66
CA TRP A 346 21.10 5.90 -34.77
C TRP A 346 21.02 7.03 -35.79
N GLN A 347 21.06 8.29 -35.33
CA GLN A 347 21.09 9.43 -36.24
C GLN A 347 22.34 9.41 -37.12
N GLY A 348 23.50 9.10 -36.53
CA GLY A 348 24.79 8.99 -37.23
C GLY A 348 24.96 7.77 -38.15
N LEU A 349 24.07 6.76 -38.10
CA LEU A 349 24.15 5.62 -39.02
C LEU A 349 23.87 6.04 -40.47
N SER A 350 24.61 5.43 -41.39
CA SER A 350 24.38 5.55 -42.82
C SER A 350 23.03 4.93 -43.23
N ILE A 351 22.54 5.32 -44.42
CA ILE A 351 21.31 4.75 -44.99
C ILE A 351 21.44 3.23 -45.13
N ARG A 352 22.60 2.73 -45.58
CA ARG A 352 22.86 1.29 -45.75
C ARG A 352 22.76 0.53 -44.44
N GLU A 353 23.28 1.09 -43.35
CA GLU A 353 23.20 0.46 -42.02
C GLU A 353 21.77 0.47 -41.48
N LYS A 354 21.05 1.59 -41.66
CA LYS A 354 19.63 1.69 -41.30
C LYS A 354 18.78 0.67 -42.07
N GLU A 355 19.10 0.41 -43.34
CA GLU A 355 18.44 -0.61 -44.16
C GLU A 355 18.68 -2.02 -43.65
N ARG A 356 19.91 -2.37 -43.24
CA ARG A 356 20.19 -3.67 -42.57
C ARG A 356 19.32 -3.90 -41.34
N TYR A 357 18.98 -2.84 -40.59
CA TYR A 357 18.06 -2.97 -39.46
C TYR A 357 16.60 -3.12 -39.87
N ARG A 358 16.20 -2.60 -41.04
CA ARG A 358 14.87 -2.88 -41.63
C ARG A 358 14.78 -4.34 -42.08
N GLU A 359 15.82 -4.86 -42.72
CA GLU A 359 15.90 -6.27 -43.09
C GLU A 359 15.82 -7.19 -41.85
N LYS A 360 16.56 -6.87 -40.78
CA LYS A 360 16.45 -7.56 -39.49
C LYS A 360 15.03 -7.50 -38.90
N ALA A 361 14.29 -6.41 -39.14
CA ALA A 361 12.89 -6.31 -38.73
C ALA A 361 12.01 -7.27 -39.52
N HIS A 362 12.19 -7.33 -40.83
CA HIS A 362 11.46 -8.26 -41.70
C HIS A 362 11.77 -9.72 -41.34
N GLU A 363 13.03 -10.05 -41.07
CA GLU A 363 13.42 -11.41 -40.65
C GLU A 363 12.74 -11.80 -39.32
N ARG A 364 12.69 -10.89 -38.34
CA ARG A 364 11.97 -11.13 -37.07
C ARG A 364 10.47 -11.32 -37.29
N ILE A 365 9.87 -10.57 -38.21
CA ILE A 365 8.45 -10.74 -38.57
C ILE A 365 8.21 -12.12 -39.21
N ARG A 366 9.10 -12.57 -40.11
CA ARG A 366 9.01 -13.91 -40.72
C ARG A 366 9.10 -15.01 -39.65
N LYS A 367 10.07 -14.91 -38.74
CA LYS A 367 10.20 -15.83 -37.60
C LYS A 367 8.94 -15.85 -36.73
N TYR A 368 8.42 -14.66 -36.39
CA TYR A 368 7.16 -14.53 -35.67
C TYR A 368 5.98 -15.18 -36.40
N SER A 369 5.90 -15.05 -37.73
CA SER A 369 4.84 -15.68 -38.53
C SER A 369 4.86 -17.20 -38.38
N VAL A 370 6.05 -17.82 -38.49
CA VAL A 370 6.22 -19.27 -38.34
C VAL A 370 5.88 -19.73 -36.91
N GLU A 371 6.34 -18.99 -35.89
CA GLU A 371 6.02 -19.28 -34.49
C GLU A 371 4.51 -19.15 -34.23
N LEU A 372 3.87 -18.12 -34.79
CA LEU A 372 2.44 -17.88 -34.65
C LEU A 372 1.63 -18.97 -35.32
N GLN A 373 2.01 -19.42 -36.53
CA GLN A 373 1.38 -20.55 -37.20
C GLN A 373 1.53 -21.84 -36.39
N LYS A 374 2.71 -22.11 -35.85
CA LYS A 374 2.96 -23.29 -35.02
C LYS A 374 2.08 -23.29 -33.77
N TRP A 375 2.01 -22.16 -33.08
CA TRP A 375 1.14 -21.98 -31.91
C TRP A 375 -0.34 -22.06 -32.29
N PHE A 376 -0.76 -21.46 -33.39
CA PHE A 376 -2.15 -21.50 -33.84
C PHE A 376 -2.64 -22.93 -34.09
N LYS A 377 -1.76 -23.82 -34.59
CA LYS A 377 -2.05 -25.25 -34.78
C LYS A 377 -2.23 -26.04 -33.47
N THR A 378 -1.79 -25.52 -32.32
CA THR A 378 -2.01 -26.19 -31.03
C THR A 378 -3.41 -25.94 -30.45
N LEU A 379 -4.16 -25.00 -31.04
CA LEU A 379 -5.53 -24.67 -30.63
C LEU A 379 -6.54 -25.64 -31.26
N THR A 380 -7.67 -25.84 -30.59
CA THR A 380 -8.82 -26.59 -31.13
C THR A 380 -9.46 -25.86 -32.32
N ALA A 381 -10.25 -26.57 -33.14
CA ALA A 381 -10.90 -25.97 -34.31
C ALA A 381 -11.81 -24.78 -33.94
N ALA A 382 -12.55 -24.88 -32.84
CA ALA A 382 -13.40 -23.79 -32.33
C ALA A 382 -12.56 -22.58 -31.87
N GLU A 383 -11.44 -22.81 -31.18
CA GLU A 383 -10.54 -21.74 -30.74
C GLU A 383 -9.82 -21.06 -31.92
N GLN A 384 -9.50 -21.80 -32.97
CA GLN A 384 -8.89 -21.27 -34.20
C GLN A 384 -9.84 -20.32 -34.95
N GLU A 385 -11.11 -20.69 -35.08
CA GLU A 385 -12.14 -19.85 -35.68
C GLU A 385 -12.36 -18.57 -34.87
N ASP A 386 -12.47 -18.70 -33.55
CA ASP A 386 -12.59 -17.60 -32.60
C ASP A 386 -11.40 -16.64 -32.67
N TYR A 387 -10.18 -17.18 -32.73
CA TYR A 387 -8.96 -16.41 -32.85
C TYR A 387 -8.97 -15.55 -34.13
N ARG A 388 -9.34 -16.16 -35.27
CA ARG A 388 -9.42 -15.45 -36.56
C ARG A 388 -10.48 -14.36 -36.53
N ALA A 389 -11.62 -14.60 -35.91
CA ALA A 389 -12.68 -13.59 -35.74
C ALA A 389 -12.20 -12.41 -34.88
N CYS A 390 -11.50 -12.69 -33.78
CA CYS A 390 -11.06 -11.67 -32.83
C CYS A 390 -9.80 -10.90 -33.24
N ASN A 391 -8.97 -11.45 -34.13
CA ASN A 391 -7.67 -10.87 -34.52
C ASN A 391 -7.53 -10.66 -36.04
N PRO A 392 -8.35 -9.79 -36.66
CA PRO A 392 -8.32 -9.59 -38.12
C PRO A 392 -6.95 -9.12 -38.63
N SER A 393 -6.22 -8.30 -37.87
CA SER A 393 -4.89 -7.80 -38.25
C SER A 393 -3.79 -8.86 -38.24
N LYS A 394 -4.02 -10.02 -37.59
CA LYS A 394 -3.05 -11.10 -37.48
C LYS A 394 -3.27 -12.23 -38.50
N ARG A 395 -4.39 -12.22 -39.22
CA ARG A 395 -4.73 -13.24 -40.24
C ARG A 395 -3.65 -13.38 -41.31
N GLN A 396 -3.07 -12.26 -41.74
CA GLN A 396 -1.98 -12.22 -42.73
C GLN A 396 -0.70 -12.99 -42.32
N TYR A 397 -0.54 -13.33 -41.05
CA TYR A 397 0.60 -14.12 -40.54
C TYR A 397 0.25 -15.60 -40.35
N LEU A 398 -1.03 -15.95 -40.47
CA LEU A 398 -1.53 -17.31 -40.34
C LEU A 398 -1.68 -17.99 -41.70
N ASP A 399 -1.99 -17.23 -42.75
CA ASP A 399 -2.20 -17.74 -44.09
C ASP A 399 -0.85 -17.88 -44.83
N ASP A 400 -0.59 -19.01 -45.50
CA ASP A 400 0.66 -19.32 -46.22
C ASP A 400 0.91 -18.46 -47.47
N LYS A 401 0.15 -17.38 -47.67
CA LYS A 401 0.36 -16.43 -48.78
C LYS A 401 1.55 -15.51 -48.45
N LYS A 402 2.74 -15.98 -48.86
CA LYS A 402 4.04 -15.28 -49.02
C LYS A 402 4.16 -13.90 -48.34
N LEU A 403 4.89 -13.87 -47.22
CA LEU A 403 5.44 -12.68 -46.53
C LEU A 403 6.81 -12.25 -47.03
#